data_AF-A0A7Z9QQV1-F1
#
_entry.id   AF-A0A7Z9QQV1-F1
#
_cell.length_a   1.000
_cell.length_b   1.000
_cell.length_c   1.000
_cell.angle_alpha   90.00
_cell.angle_beta   90.00
_cell.angle_gamma   90.00
#
_symmetry.space_group_name_H-M   'P 1'
#
loop_
_entity.id
_entity.type
_entity.pdbx_description
1 polymer ?
#
loop_
_entity_poly.entity_id
_entity_poly.type
_entity_poly.pdbx_seq_one_letter_code
_entity_poly.pdbx_strand_id
1 'polypeptide(L)'
;MVRPDLKKWDQNVEDMRRLSLEVPHPRSRERFQAMSMIDSGQKNASQWAKHIKRRKQTVLDWVHQYNESGPDSLHYQPSGGRQAKFNGAEKKRSLTP
;
A
#
# COMPACT_ATOMS: atom_id res chain seq x y z
N MET A 1 -10.53 -10.61 -3.51
CA MET A 1 -9.29 -9.98 -4.03
C MET A 1 -9.10 -8.69 -3.27
N VAL A 2 -7.96 -8.47 -2.61
CA VAL A 2 -7.71 -7.24 -1.83
C VAL A 2 -7.46 -6.08 -2.80
N ARG A 3 -8.09 -4.92 -2.55
CA ARG A 3 -7.95 -3.69 -3.33
C ARG A 3 -7.63 -2.52 -2.41
N PRO A 4 -6.93 -1.49 -2.89
CA PRO A 4 -6.73 -0.26 -2.13
C PRO A 4 -8.08 0.44 -1.90
N ASP A 5 -8.32 0.86 -0.67
CA ASP A 5 -9.52 1.60 -0.28
C ASP A 5 -9.24 3.10 -0.39
N LEU A 6 -9.30 3.62 -1.63
CA LEU A 6 -8.99 5.02 -1.91
C LEU A 6 -9.98 5.97 -1.23
N LYS A 7 -11.27 5.58 -1.21
CA LYS A 7 -12.36 6.37 -0.62
C LYS A 7 -12.17 6.58 0.87
N LYS A 8 -11.65 5.58 1.60
CA LYS A 8 -11.33 5.71 3.02
C LYS A 8 -10.39 6.88 3.32
N TRP A 9 -9.53 7.25 2.38
CA TRP A 9 -8.52 8.29 2.54
C TRP A 9 -8.81 9.56 1.74
N ASP A 10 -10.04 9.71 1.25
CA ASP A 10 -10.46 10.84 0.38
C ASP A 10 -9.60 10.97 -0.88
N GLN A 11 -9.06 9.85 -1.38
CA GLN A 11 -8.26 9.81 -2.61
C GLN A 11 -9.04 9.20 -3.77
N ASN A 12 -8.68 9.58 -4.98
CA ASN A 12 -9.13 8.94 -6.21
C ASN A 12 -7.95 8.38 -7.03
N VAL A 13 -8.27 7.72 -8.16
CA VAL A 13 -7.27 7.11 -9.04
C VAL A 13 -6.32 8.14 -9.65
N GLU A 14 -6.79 9.35 -9.92
CA GLU A 14 -5.98 10.44 -10.49
C GLU A 14 -4.96 10.95 -9.48
N ASP A 15 -5.36 11.12 -8.20
CA ASP A 15 -4.42 11.45 -7.12
C ASP A 15 -3.34 10.39 -6.99
N MET A 16 -3.74 9.12 -7.04
CA MET A 16 -2.82 8.00 -6.96
C MET A 16 -1.84 7.97 -8.15
N ARG A 17 -2.33 8.26 -9.35
CA ARG A 17 -1.52 8.38 -10.56
C ARG A 17 -0.56 9.56 -10.47
N ARG A 18 -1.01 10.72 -9.97
CA ARG A 18 -0.18 11.91 -9.75
C ARG A 18 0.95 11.63 -8.77
N LEU A 19 0.64 11.05 -7.60
CA LEU A 19 1.65 10.64 -6.62
C LEU A 19 2.66 9.65 -7.20
N SER A 20 2.21 8.74 -8.08
CA SER A 20 3.10 7.79 -8.76
C SER A 20 4.14 8.44 -9.68
N LEU A 21 3.88 9.68 -10.14
CA LEU A 21 4.75 10.45 -11.03
C LEU A 21 5.61 11.47 -10.25
N GLU A 22 5.03 12.14 -9.26
CA GLU A 22 5.68 13.25 -8.54
C GLU A 22 6.63 12.78 -7.44
N VAL A 23 6.41 11.59 -6.87
CA VAL A 23 7.21 11.15 -5.73
C VAL A 23 8.68 10.92 -6.15
N PRO A 24 9.66 11.55 -5.49
CA PRO A 24 11.05 11.50 -5.94
C PRO A 24 11.70 10.13 -5.74
N HIS A 25 11.21 9.33 -4.79
CA HIS A 25 11.81 8.04 -4.47
C HIS A 25 11.29 6.89 -5.36
N PRO A 26 12.17 6.15 -6.08
CA PRO A 26 11.76 5.09 -7.01
C PRO A 26 10.89 3.99 -6.40
N ARG A 27 11.20 3.55 -5.16
CA ARG A 27 10.40 2.51 -4.49
C ARG A 27 9.00 2.98 -4.11
N SER A 28 8.85 4.27 -3.82
CA SER A 28 7.53 4.84 -3.50
C SER A 28 6.70 4.97 -4.77
N ARG A 29 7.32 5.41 -5.88
CA ARG A 29 6.66 5.38 -7.19
C ARG A 29 6.16 3.98 -7.55
N GLU A 30 6.99 2.95 -7.40
CA GLU A 30 6.61 1.55 -7.66
C GLU A 30 5.37 1.12 -6.84
N ARG A 31 5.31 1.53 -5.57
CA ARG A 31 4.17 1.26 -4.67
C ARG A 31 2.90 2.00 -5.10
N PHE A 32 3.00 3.28 -5.41
CA PHE A 32 1.86 4.08 -5.88
C PHE A 32 1.33 3.60 -7.24
N GLN A 33 2.23 3.22 -8.16
CA GLN A 33 1.83 2.59 -9.43
C GLN A 33 1.09 1.27 -9.20
N ALA A 34 1.51 0.46 -8.22
CA ALA A 34 0.81 -0.77 -7.87
C ALA A 34 -0.64 -0.51 -7.44
N MET A 35 -0.87 0.50 -6.60
CA MET A 35 -2.23 0.88 -6.17
C MET A 35 -3.09 1.31 -7.36
N SER A 36 -2.57 2.20 -8.21
CA SER A 36 -3.29 2.71 -9.39
C SER A 36 -3.67 1.60 -10.38
N MET A 37 -2.76 0.66 -10.65
CA MET A 37 -3.02 -0.45 -11.58
C MET A 37 -4.02 -1.48 -11.04
N ILE A 38 -4.01 -1.71 -9.72
CA ILE A 38 -4.95 -2.62 -9.04
C ILE A 38 -6.34 -2.00 -8.93
N ASP A 39 -6.43 -0.72 -8.60
CA ASP A 39 -7.70 -0.02 -8.45
C ASP A 39 -8.42 0.15 -9.80
N SER A 40 -7.69 0.58 -10.83
CA SER A 40 -8.21 0.68 -12.21
C SER A 40 -8.61 -0.66 -12.83
N GLY A 41 -8.30 -1.79 -12.18
CA GLY A 41 -8.61 -3.14 -12.67
C GLY A 41 -7.76 -3.59 -13.85
N GLN A 42 -6.83 -2.77 -14.34
CA GLN A 42 -5.97 -3.11 -15.48
C GLN A 42 -5.04 -4.29 -15.18
N LYS A 43 -4.54 -4.39 -13.94
CA LYS A 43 -3.71 -5.51 -13.48
C LYS A 43 -4.07 -5.90 -12.06
N ASN A 44 -4.10 -7.19 -11.76
CA ASN A 44 -4.16 -7.65 -10.38
C ASN A 44 -2.75 -7.69 -9.72
N ALA A 45 -2.72 -7.84 -8.39
CA ALA A 45 -1.47 -7.85 -7.62
C ALA A 45 -0.44 -8.88 -8.12
N SER A 46 -0.88 -10.05 -8.62
CA SER A 46 0.02 -11.08 -9.16
C SER A 46 0.64 -10.66 -10.49
N GLN A 47 -0.15 -10.08 -11.40
CA GLN A 47 0.31 -9.59 -12.70
C GLN A 47 1.29 -8.42 -12.52
N TRP A 48 0.95 -7.48 -11.64
CA TRP A 48 1.84 -6.36 -11.35
C TRP A 48 3.14 -6.83 -10.70
N ALA A 49 3.07 -7.69 -9.68
CA ALA A 49 4.26 -8.23 -9.02
C ALA A 49 5.23 -8.90 -10.01
N LYS A 50 4.72 -9.67 -10.98
CA LYS A 50 5.55 -10.25 -12.05
C LYS A 50 6.23 -9.17 -12.90
N HIS A 51 5.51 -8.13 -13.27
CA HIS A 51 6.03 -7.02 -14.08
C HIS A 51 7.19 -6.29 -13.38
N ILE A 52 7.07 -6.04 -12.08
CA ILE A 52 8.11 -5.38 -11.27
C ILE A 52 9.12 -6.37 -10.64
N LYS A 53 9.09 -7.65 -11.04
CA LYS A 53 9.96 -8.72 -10.52
C LYS A 53 9.94 -8.84 -8.98
N ARG A 54 8.77 -8.65 -8.37
CA ARG A 54 8.50 -8.83 -6.93
C ARG A 54 7.67 -10.08 -6.66
N ARG A 55 7.62 -10.47 -5.39
CA ARG A 55 6.66 -11.48 -4.92
C ARG A 55 5.27 -10.86 -4.83
N LYS A 56 4.24 -11.62 -5.19
CA LYS A 56 2.82 -11.22 -5.05
C LYS A 56 2.52 -10.73 -3.63
N GLN A 57 3.02 -11.44 -2.61
CA GLN A 57 2.79 -11.09 -1.21
C GLN A 57 3.25 -9.66 -0.90
N THR A 58 4.39 -9.23 -1.43
CA THR A 58 4.90 -7.87 -1.23
C THR A 58 3.93 -6.80 -1.73
N VAL A 59 3.28 -7.03 -2.87
CA VAL A 59 2.29 -6.09 -3.41
C VAL A 59 1.01 -6.12 -2.57
N LEU A 60 0.58 -7.29 -2.10
CA LEU A 60 -0.55 -7.40 -1.17
C LEU A 60 -0.27 -6.68 0.14
N ASP A 61 0.93 -6.83 0.70
CA ASP A 61 1.35 -6.15 1.93
C ASP A 61 1.27 -4.63 1.78
N TRP A 62 1.62 -4.08 0.61
CA TRP A 62 1.45 -2.66 0.33
C TRP A 62 -0.01 -2.24 0.32
N VAL A 63 -0.90 -3.04 -0.27
CA VAL A 63 -2.35 -2.75 -0.27
C VAL A 63 -2.90 -2.79 1.16
N HIS A 64 -2.47 -3.77 1.97
CA HIS A 64 -2.87 -3.86 3.37
C HIS A 64 -2.37 -2.65 4.17
N GLN A 65 -1.08 -2.31 4.08
CA GLN A 65 -0.51 -1.14 4.75
C GLN A 65 -1.22 0.15 4.36
N TYR A 66 -1.52 0.33 3.07
CA TYR A 66 -2.28 1.48 2.59
C TYR A 66 -3.70 1.51 3.19
N ASN A 67 -4.41 0.37 3.19
CA ASN A 67 -5.74 0.31 3.76
C ASN A 67 -5.74 0.54 5.28
N GLU A 68 -4.67 0.19 5.98
CA GLU A 68 -4.52 0.36 7.43
C GLU A 68 -4.09 1.78 7.81
N SER A 69 -3.06 2.32 7.13
CA SER A 69 -2.33 3.52 7.55
C SER A 69 -2.34 4.67 6.55
N GLY A 70 -2.90 4.48 5.36
CA GLY A 70 -3.07 5.53 4.35
C GLY A 70 -1.87 5.71 3.42
N PRO A 71 -1.88 6.76 2.57
CA PRO A 71 -0.89 6.99 1.52
C PRO A 71 0.54 7.15 2.05
N ASP A 72 0.73 7.71 3.25
CA ASP A 72 2.04 7.85 3.89
C ASP A 72 2.76 6.52 4.08
N SER A 73 2.04 5.41 4.23
CA SER A 73 2.63 4.07 4.38
C SER A 73 3.38 3.62 3.11
N LEU A 74 3.07 4.20 1.96
CA LEU A 74 3.69 3.87 0.69
C LEU A 74 4.98 4.67 0.46
N HIS A 75 5.19 5.76 1.20
CA HIS A 75 6.46 6.48 1.16
C HIS A 75 7.60 5.60 1.69
N TYR A 76 8.74 5.67 1.02
CA TYR A 76 9.90 4.90 1.40
C TYR A 76 10.52 5.59 2.58
N GLN A 77 10.37 4.98 3.75
CA GLN A 77 11.17 5.30 4.90
C GLN A 77 12.41 4.42 4.84
N PRO A 78 13.63 4.99 4.89
CA PRO A 78 14.82 4.20 5.15
C PRO A 78 14.55 3.40 6.42
N SER A 79 14.56 2.08 6.32
CA SER A 79 14.58 1.26 7.51
C SER A 79 15.92 1.53 8.20
N GLY A 80 15.95 2.51 9.11
CA GLY A 80 16.97 2.56 10.14
C GLY A 80 17.02 1.15 10.74
N GLY A 81 18.21 0.54 10.74
CA GLY A 81 18.40 -0.90 10.85
C GLY A 81 17.40 -1.60 11.77
N ARG A 82 16.65 -2.54 11.21
CA ARG A 82 15.88 -3.61 11.87
C ARG A 82 15.62 -3.39 13.37
N GLN A 83 14.51 -2.75 13.73
CA GLN A 83 13.82 -3.15 14.95
C GLN A 83 12.82 -4.24 14.59
N ALA A 84 13.18 -5.48 14.92
CA ALA A 84 12.22 -6.58 14.96
C ALA A 84 11.15 -6.22 15.99
N LYS A 85 9.91 -6.05 15.54
CA LYS A 85 8.74 -6.13 16.42
C LYS A 85 7.76 -7.11 15.79
N PHE A 86 7.93 -8.38 16.14
CA PHE A 86 6.77 -9.23 16.36
C PHE A 86 5.99 -8.58 17.50
N ASN A 87 4.70 -8.29 17.31
CA ASN A 87 3.75 -8.25 18.41
C ASN A 87 2.35 -8.52 17.85
N GLY A 88 1.80 -9.68 18.24
CA GLY A 88 0.36 -9.91 18.20
C GLY A 88 -0.34 -9.20 19.36
N ALA A 89 -1.66 -9.11 19.23
CA ALA A 89 -2.63 -8.50 20.16
C ALA A 89 -2.52 -6.95 20.23
N GLU A 90 -3.61 -6.18 20.17
CA GLU A 90 -4.82 -6.33 20.96
C GLU A 90 -6.08 -5.83 20.21
N LYS A 91 -7.10 -6.68 20.20
CA LYS A 91 -8.49 -6.32 19.91
C LYS A 91 -9.06 -5.71 21.21
N LYS A 92 -9.09 -4.39 21.36
CA LYS A 92 -9.84 -3.75 22.46
C LYS A 92 -11.30 -3.62 22.02
N ARG A 93 -12.15 -4.48 22.60
CA ARG A 93 -13.61 -4.33 22.63
C ARG A 93 -13.93 -3.01 23.32
N SER A 94 -14.56 -2.08 22.61
CA SER A 94 -15.34 -1.02 23.23
C SER A 94 -16.75 -1.55 23.47
N LEU A 95 -17.08 -1.83 24.73
CA LEU A 95 -18.46 -1.94 25.20
C LEU A 95 -18.54 -1.25 26.57
N THR A 96 -19.23 -0.12 26.58
CA THR A 96 -19.81 0.60 27.73
C THR A 96 -21.03 1.32 27.18
N PRO A 97 -22.09 1.58 27.97
CA PRO A 97 -22.07 1.92 29.40
C PRO A 97 -22.45 0.80 30.36
#